data_AF-X1BYA1-F1
#
_entry.id   AF-X1BYA1-F1
#
_cell.length_a   1.000
_cell.length_b   1.000
_cell.length_c   1.000
_cell.angle_alpha   90.00
_cell.angle_beta   90.00
_cell.angle_gamma   90.00
#
_symmetry.space_group_name_H-M   'P 1'
#
loop_
_entity.id
_entity.type
_entity.pdbx_description
1 polymer ?
#
loop_
_entity_poly.entity_id
_entity_poly.type
_entity_poly.pdbx_seq_one_letter_code
_entity_poly.pdbx_strand_id
1 'polypeptide(L)'
;ATLDFVLAPSTDTDPPVSAIDTLEDISGINDTSVSIDQWISGAAPTYVDATSFTLVGDQTTDFHVGRRIKTTNTGGTIYSTITVSAYTSLTTITVVNDSGTLDSGLSAASYGLLTATNPSLSSDCFAPVLGPDIASATALPYPDYGNYSDVTGTTTITSFDTSGEVGTVIKRHFDGALILTHDATDLVLLGGANITTAAGDEAEFVEYASGDWRCVNYVRAGLVPLVDAQTCKAWVYFNGVGTVSIYDSYNVDSITDVNTGIYEVNFTNDLANA
;
A
#
# COMPACT_ATOMS: atom_id res chain seq x y z
N ALA A 1 -12.42 16.93 40.55
CA ALA A 1 -11.91 17.53 41.80
C ALA A 1 -10.79 16.64 42.27
N THR A 2 -9.55 17.12 42.25
CA THR A 2 -8.43 16.43 42.86
C THR A 2 -8.65 16.38 44.37
N LEU A 3 -8.43 15.21 44.95
CA LEU A 3 -8.53 14.99 46.38
C LEU A 3 -7.12 15.01 46.95
N ASP A 4 -6.93 15.76 48.02
CA ASP A 4 -5.68 15.79 48.75
C ASP A 4 -5.85 14.98 50.03
N PHE A 5 -4.97 14.00 50.26
CA PHE A 5 -4.98 13.19 51.47
C PHE A 5 -3.84 13.64 52.39
N VAL A 6 -4.20 14.08 53.59
CA VAL A 6 -3.24 14.49 54.61
C VAL A 6 -3.27 13.51 55.77
N LEU A 7 -2.15 12.81 56.00
CA LEU A 7 -1.98 11.98 57.19
C LEU A 7 -1.35 12.84 58.29
N ALA A 8 -2.13 13.16 59.31
CA ALA A 8 -1.67 13.91 60.48
C ALA A 8 -1.62 13.04 61.74
N PRO A 9 -0.72 13.35 62.70
CA PRO A 9 -0.73 12.69 63.99
C PRO A 9 -2.01 13.03 64.75
N SER A 10 -2.45 12.16 65.66
CA SER A 10 -3.69 12.35 66.44
C SER A 10 -3.68 13.59 67.36
N THR A 11 -2.53 14.25 67.49
CA THR A 11 -2.34 15.47 68.28
C THR A 11 -2.32 16.75 67.43
N ASP A 12 -2.49 16.66 66.12
CA ASP A 12 -2.51 17.83 65.21
C ASP A 12 -3.86 18.57 65.25
N THR A 13 -3.88 19.78 64.69
CA THR A 13 -5.08 20.62 64.53
C THR A 13 -5.86 20.27 63.26
N ASP A 14 -7.12 20.71 63.16
CA ASP A 14 -7.91 20.65 61.93
C ASP A 14 -8.18 22.10 61.44
N PRO A 15 -7.67 22.52 60.26
CA PRO A 15 -6.89 21.72 59.31
C PRO A 15 -5.47 21.39 59.82
N PRO A 16 -4.88 20.27 59.36
CA PRO A 16 -3.54 19.84 59.76
C PRO A 16 -2.46 20.88 59.48
N VAL A 17 -1.54 21.08 60.42
CA VAL A 17 -0.37 21.97 60.24
C VAL A 17 0.95 21.23 60.36
N SER A 18 0.94 19.97 60.81
CA SER A 18 2.13 19.12 61.00
C SER A 18 1.88 17.72 60.43
N ALA A 19 1.56 17.67 59.14
CA ALA A 19 1.35 16.43 58.41
C ALA A 19 2.58 15.51 58.48
N ILE A 20 2.34 14.23 58.75
CA ILE A 20 3.34 13.16 58.62
C ILE A 20 3.59 12.87 57.15
N ASP A 21 2.53 12.88 56.34
CA ASP A 21 2.59 12.65 54.92
C ASP A 21 1.47 13.41 54.21
N THR A 22 1.74 13.87 52.99
CA THR A 22 0.73 14.46 52.12
C THR A 22 0.81 13.81 50.75
N LEU A 23 -0.36 13.41 50.26
CA LEU A 23 -0.55 12.92 48.91
C LEU A 23 -1.50 13.88 48.23
N GLU A 24 -0.92 14.75 47.41
CA GLU A 24 -1.64 15.71 46.59
C GLU A 24 -2.07 15.04 45.28
N ASP A 25 -3.06 15.62 44.61
CA ASP A 25 -3.49 15.23 43.26
C ASP A 25 -3.96 13.77 43.12
N ILE A 26 -4.54 13.20 44.19
CA ILE A 26 -5.14 11.86 44.10
C ILE A 26 -6.42 11.94 43.25
N SER A 27 -6.41 11.21 42.13
CA SER A 27 -7.60 10.95 41.31
C SER A 27 -8.14 9.54 41.57
N GLY A 28 -9.47 9.39 41.58
CA GLY A 28 -10.11 8.10 41.83
C GLY A 28 -9.94 7.12 40.66
N ILE A 29 -9.99 5.81 40.95
CA ILE A 29 -9.87 4.72 39.96
C ILE A 29 -11.00 4.70 38.91
N ASN A 30 -12.00 5.57 39.06
CA ASN A 30 -13.15 5.75 38.18
C ASN A 30 -13.30 7.22 37.73
N ASP A 31 -12.19 7.90 37.47
CA ASP A 31 -12.23 9.07 36.58
C ASP A 31 -12.55 8.56 35.17
N THR A 32 -13.84 8.54 34.86
CA THR A 32 -14.42 7.98 33.63
C THR A 32 -14.12 8.79 32.37
N SER A 33 -13.09 9.64 32.38
CA SER A 33 -12.80 10.57 31.29
C SER A 33 -11.33 10.73 30.91
N VAL A 34 -10.56 9.64 30.89
CA VAL A 34 -9.45 9.55 29.92
C VAL A 34 -10.02 9.09 28.58
N SER A 35 -10.73 10.00 27.88
CA SER A 35 -10.97 9.79 26.45
C SER A 35 -9.65 10.03 25.73
N ILE A 36 -8.89 8.96 25.51
CA ILE A 36 -7.70 9.02 24.67
C ILE A 36 -8.21 9.19 23.23
N ASP A 37 -8.15 10.41 22.69
CA ASP A 37 -8.45 10.64 21.26
C ASP A 37 -7.26 10.18 20.42
N GLN A 38 -7.53 9.60 19.26
CA GLN A 38 -6.49 9.25 18.27
C GLN A 38 -5.95 10.48 17.53
N TRP A 39 -6.48 11.67 17.85
CA TRP A 39 -6.13 12.96 17.26
C TRP A 39 -5.56 13.90 18.32
N ILE A 40 -4.39 14.46 18.05
CA ILE A 40 -3.75 15.49 18.87
C ILE A 40 -4.03 16.84 18.22
N SER A 41 -4.49 17.81 19.01
CA SER A 41 -4.74 19.17 18.50
C SER A 41 -3.44 19.83 18.05
N GLY A 42 -3.42 20.36 16.83
CA GLY A 42 -2.34 21.18 16.32
C GLY A 42 -2.59 22.68 16.47
N ALA A 43 -1.69 23.48 15.89
CA ALA A 43 -1.84 24.93 15.79
C ALA A 43 -3.07 25.32 14.94
N ALA A 44 -3.56 26.54 15.15
CA ALA A 44 -4.71 27.06 14.41
C ALA A 44 -4.38 27.18 12.91
N PRO A 45 -5.15 26.52 12.01
CA PRO A 45 -4.91 26.60 10.58
C PRO A 45 -5.46 27.90 9.99
N THR A 46 -4.83 28.35 8.90
CA THR A 46 -5.38 29.36 7.98
C THR A 46 -5.60 28.70 6.62
N TYR A 47 -6.86 28.68 6.17
CA TYR A 47 -7.23 28.11 4.87
C TYR A 47 -6.50 28.82 3.72
N VAL A 48 -5.99 28.05 2.76
CA VAL A 48 -5.41 28.57 1.51
C VAL A 48 -6.26 28.12 0.33
N ASP A 49 -6.46 26.81 0.15
CA ASP A 49 -7.32 26.23 -0.88
C ASP A 49 -7.91 24.87 -0.45
N ALA A 50 -8.64 24.22 -1.36
CA ALA A 50 -9.35 22.96 -1.12
C ALA A 50 -8.45 21.78 -0.65
N THR A 51 -7.14 21.92 -0.80
CA THR A 51 -6.12 20.90 -0.50
C THR A 51 -4.93 21.46 0.27
N SER A 52 -4.97 22.72 0.72
CA SER A 52 -3.86 23.33 1.44
C SER A 52 -4.28 24.34 2.51
N PHE A 53 -3.47 24.41 3.57
CA PHE A 53 -3.60 25.39 4.64
C PHE A 53 -2.22 25.72 5.22
N THR A 54 -2.13 26.84 5.95
CA THR A 54 -0.90 27.23 6.65
C THR A 54 -1.06 27.19 8.16
N LEU A 55 0.04 26.92 8.86
CA LEU A 55 0.16 27.00 10.32
C LEU A 55 1.25 28.01 10.70
N VAL A 56 1.06 28.67 11.85
CA VAL A 56 2.03 29.64 12.37
C VAL A 56 3.26 28.94 12.93
N GLY A 57 4.44 29.44 12.56
CA GLY A 57 5.74 28.88 12.97
C GLY A 57 6.08 27.60 12.22
N ASP A 58 7.19 26.98 12.63
CA ASP A 58 7.63 25.69 12.11
C ASP A 58 6.84 24.56 12.80
N GLN A 59 6.05 23.83 12.01
CA GLN A 59 5.19 22.73 12.44
C GLN A 59 5.55 21.42 11.71
N THR A 60 6.67 21.40 10.98
CA THR A 60 7.04 20.29 10.10
C THR A 60 7.29 18.98 10.84
N THR A 61 7.69 19.03 12.11
CA THR A 61 7.85 17.85 12.97
C THR A 61 6.51 17.16 13.29
N ASP A 62 5.49 17.93 13.65
CA ASP A 62 4.17 17.38 14.03
C ASP A 62 3.34 17.05 12.78
N PHE A 63 3.37 17.93 11.78
CA PHE A 63 2.67 17.79 10.51
C PHE A 63 3.64 17.34 9.41
N HIS A 64 4.35 16.24 9.60
CA HIS A 64 5.24 15.67 8.59
C HIS A 64 4.48 14.94 7.47
N VAL A 65 5.11 14.79 6.32
CA VAL A 65 4.57 14.08 5.15
C VAL A 65 4.19 12.64 5.53
N GLY A 66 3.09 12.15 4.95
CA GLY A 66 2.50 10.84 5.21
C GLY A 66 1.60 10.78 6.44
N ARG A 67 1.67 11.76 7.36
CA ARG A 67 0.87 11.71 8.59
C ARG A 67 -0.61 11.98 8.29
N ARG A 68 -1.47 11.27 9.02
CA ARG A 68 -2.92 11.46 8.99
C ARG A 68 -3.31 12.72 9.75
N ILE A 69 -4.26 13.46 9.20
CA ILE A 69 -4.85 14.63 9.86
C ILE A 69 -6.38 14.59 9.84
N LYS A 70 -6.96 15.29 10.81
CA LYS A 70 -8.38 15.61 10.91
C LYS A 70 -8.52 17.12 10.91
N THR A 71 -9.29 17.67 10.00
CA THR A 71 -9.61 19.10 9.98
C THR A 71 -11.10 19.33 10.24
N THR A 72 -11.41 20.45 10.89
CA THR A 72 -12.78 20.89 11.12
C THR A 72 -13.08 22.09 10.25
N ASN A 73 -14.02 21.93 9.32
CA ASN A 73 -14.43 22.92 8.34
C ASN A 73 -15.92 23.23 8.52
N THR A 74 -16.43 24.28 7.86
CA THR A 74 -17.88 24.57 7.93
C THR A 74 -18.70 23.47 7.24
N GLY A 75 -18.17 22.88 6.17
CA GLY A 75 -18.74 21.72 5.48
C GLY A 75 -18.62 20.40 6.26
N GLY A 76 -17.93 20.42 7.41
CA GLY A 76 -17.77 19.26 8.29
C GLY A 76 -16.31 18.85 8.51
N THR A 77 -16.15 17.62 9.01
CA THR A 77 -14.83 17.04 9.28
C THR A 77 -14.25 16.45 8.00
N ILE A 78 -13.01 16.83 7.67
CA ILE A 78 -12.27 16.25 6.54
C ILE A 78 -11.05 15.51 7.09
N TYR A 79 -10.89 14.27 6.64
CA TYR A 79 -9.71 13.46 6.93
C TYR A 79 -8.80 13.43 5.71
N SER A 80 -7.50 13.58 5.96
CA SER A 80 -6.53 13.75 4.87
C SER A 80 -5.18 13.14 5.25
N THR A 81 -4.38 12.85 4.23
CA THR A 81 -2.96 12.49 4.36
C THR A 81 -2.11 13.65 3.87
N ILE A 82 -1.10 14.05 4.66
CA ILE A 82 -0.17 15.12 4.28
C ILE A 82 0.73 14.63 3.15
N THR A 83 0.80 15.38 2.06
CA THR A 83 1.69 15.11 0.92
C THR A 83 2.84 16.09 0.84
N VAL A 84 2.69 17.30 1.40
CA VAL A 84 3.76 18.29 1.51
C VAL A 84 3.68 18.97 2.87
N SER A 85 4.84 19.17 3.49
CA SER A 85 5.00 20.01 4.69
C SER A 85 6.27 20.84 4.55
N ALA A 86 6.10 22.15 4.36
CA ALA A 86 7.21 23.04 4.05
C ALA A 86 7.13 24.33 4.88
N TYR A 87 8.19 24.63 5.61
CA TYR A 87 8.29 25.85 6.42
C TYR A 87 9.13 26.93 5.74
N THR A 88 8.61 28.16 5.73
CA THR A 88 9.37 29.38 5.42
C THR A 88 9.19 30.40 6.53
N SER A 89 8.09 31.16 6.50
CA SER A 89 7.60 32.01 7.60
C SER A 89 6.38 31.39 8.28
N LEU A 90 5.60 30.63 7.52
CA LEU A 90 4.52 29.76 7.95
C LEU A 90 4.82 28.35 7.45
N THR A 91 4.29 27.34 8.12
CA THR A 91 4.32 25.97 7.59
C THR A 91 3.14 25.78 6.65
N THR A 92 3.42 25.55 5.37
CA THR A 92 2.40 25.22 4.37
C THR A 92 2.23 23.72 4.32
N ILE A 93 0.99 23.26 4.50
CA ILE A 93 0.61 21.86 4.46
C ILE A 93 -0.25 21.64 3.22
N THR A 94 0.14 20.69 2.37
CA THR A 94 -0.67 20.18 1.26
C THR A 94 -1.11 18.77 1.58
N VAL A 95 -2.35 18.44 1.23
CA VAL A 95 -2.96 17.16 1.59
C VAL A 95 -3.71 16.53 0.44
N VAL A 96 -3.87 15.21 0.52
CA VAL A 96 -4.88 14.46 -0.23
C VAL A 96 -6.02 14.15 0.72
N ASN A 97 -7.21 14.66 0.41
CA ASN A 97 -8.42 14.39 1.19
C ASN A 97 -8.98 13.02 0.82
N ASP A 98 -9.38 12.23 1.82
CA ASP A 98 -10.02 10.93 1.57
C ASP A 98 -11.37 11.10 0.88
N SER A 99 -12.10 12.15 1.27
CA SER A 99 -13.36 12.57 0.70
C SER A 99 -13.64 14.03 1.06
N GLY A 100 -14.46 14.70 0.26
CA GLY A 100 -14.74 16.13 0.42
C GLY A 100 -13.53 17.01 0.13
N THR A 101 -13.63 18.29 0.52
CA THR A 101 -12.58 19.29 0.31
C THR A 101 -12.45 20.16 1.55
N LEU A 102 -11.25 20.71 1.78
CA LEU A 102 -11.11 21.81 2.73
C LEU A 102 -11.94 23.00 2.24
N ASP A 103 -12.45 23.80 3.17
CA ASP A 103 -13.22 25.00 2.84
C ASP A 103 -12.77 26.21 3.69
N SER A 104 -13.22 27.40 3.30
CA SER A 104 -12.85 28.65 3.97
C SER A 104 -13.28 28.74 5.44
N GLY A 105 -14.10 27.81 5.91
CA GLY A 105 -14.48 27.63 7.30
C GLY A 105 -13.55 26.71 8.10
N LEU A 106 -12.38 26.33 7.57
CA LEU A 106 -11.34 25.60 8.29
C LEU A 106 -10.98 26.34 9.59
N SER A 107 -11.19 25.68 10.72
CA SER A 107 -11.08 26.28 12.06
C SER A 107 -10.20 25.50 13.02
N ALA A 108 -9.93 24.22 12.74
CA ALA A 108 -9.02 23.39 13.53
C ALA A 108 -8.34 22.35 12.64
N ALA A 109 -7.08 22.04 12.96
CA ALA A 109 -6.32 20.96 12.37
C ALA A 109 -5.70 20.13 13.51
N SER A 110 -5.97 18.83 13.50
CA SER A 110 -5.41 17.85 14.42
C SER A 110 -4.61 16.82 13.64
N TYR A 111 -3.53 16.33 14.22
CA TYR A 111 -2.70 15.28 13.63
C TYR A 111 -2.90 13.95 14.36
N GLY A 112 -2.72 12.84 13.64
CA GLY A 112 -2.89 11.51 14.21
C GLY A 112 -1.85 11.21 15.30
N LEU A 113 -2.24 10.48 16.33
CA LEU A 113 -1.34 10.03 17.40
C LEU A 113 -0.14 9.26 16.82
N LEU A 114 -0.41 8.34 15.90
CA LEU A 114 0.63 7.61 15.16
C LEU A 114 1.32 8.52 14.15
N THR A 115 2.64 8.44 14.13
CA THR A 115 3.49 9.08 13.13
C THR A 115 3.50 8.25 11.84
N ALA A 116 3.79 8.88 10.70
CA ALA A 116 3.99 8.11 9.46
C ALA A 116 5.38 7.46 9.42
N THR A 117 6.37 8.13 10.00
CA THR A 117 7.73 7.62 10.15
C THR A 117 7.87 6.93 11.50
N ASN A 118 8.37 5.69 11.53
CA ASN A 118 8.58 4.90 12.76
C ASN A 118 7.32 4.79 13.66
N PRO A 119 6.14 4.39 13.13
CA PRO A 119 4.94 4.24 13.95
C PRO A 119 5.12 3.20 15.06
N SER A 120 4.35 3.34 16.15
CA SER A 120 4.31 2.32 17.21
C SER A 120 3.51 1.07 16.82
N LEU A 121 2.81 1.09 15.69
CA LEU A 121 2.25 -0.09 15.05
C LEU A 121 3.30 -0.68 14.11
N SER A 122 3.38 -2.00 13.99
CA SER A 122 4.27 -2.63 13.01
C SER A 122 3.93 -2.14 11.59
N SER A 123 4.95 -1.86 10.78
CA SER A 123 4.79 -1.50 9.36
C SER A 123 4.13 -2.61 8.53
N ASP A 124 4.05 -3.84 9.06
CA ASP A 124 3.30 -4.98 8.50
C ASP A 124 1.75 -4.80 8.55
N CYS A 125 1.26 -3.81 9.29
CA CYS A 125 -0.17 -3.54 9.50
C CYS A 125 -0.76 -2.53 8.49
N PHE A 126 -0.42 -2.63 7.20
CA PHE A 126 -1.03 -1.76 6.19
C PHE A 126 -1.56 -2.56 4.99
N ALA A 127 -2.88 -2.45 4.78
CA ALA A 127 -3.46 -2.61 3.45
C ALA A 127 -2.74 -1.66 2.47
N PRO A 128 -2.65 -1.99 1.17
CA PRO A 128 -1.96 -1.12 0.22
C PRO A 128 -2.49 0.32 0.29
N VAL A 129 -1.61 1.26 0.62
CA VAL A 129 -1.88 2.70 0.64
C VAL A 129 -1.30 3.30 -0.63
N LEU A 130 -2.12 4.03 -1.40
CA LEU A 130 -1.68 4.73 -2.59
C LEU A 130 -0.68 5.83 -2.22
N GLY A 131 0.54 5.69 -2.72
CA GLY A 131 1.59 6.70 -2.72
C GLY A 131 1.54 7.55 -4.00
N PRO A 132 2.44 8.53 -4.14
CA PRO A 132 2.55 9.33 -5.35
C PRO A 132 3.09 8.50 -6.53
N ASP A 133 2.88 8.99 -7.75
CA ASP A 133 3.48 8.45 -8.97
C ASP A 133 5.00 8.60 -8.92
N ILE A 134 5.72 7.56 -9.36
CA ILE A 134 7.17 7.48 -9.33
C ILE A 134 7.69 7.40 -10.76
N ALA A 135 8.48 8.38 -11.19
CA ALA A 135 9.16 8.29 -12.48
C ALA A 135 10.26 7.21 -12.43
N SER A 136 10.26 6.31 -13.42
CA SER A 136 11.30 5.30 -13.59
C SER A 136 12.68 5.92 -13.73
N ALA A 137 13.63 5.37 -12.98
CA ALA A 137 15.04 5.72 -12.96
C ALA A 137 15.89 4.45 -12.79
N THR A 138 17.20 4.53 -13.01
CA THR A 138 18.09 3.36 -12.88
C THR A 138 18.00 2.71 -11.49
N ALA A 139 18.00 3.54 -10.44
CA ALA A 139 17.51 3.16 -9.12
C ALA A 139 16.11 3.74 -8.96
N LEU A 140 15.09 2.90 -8.79
CA LEU A 140 13.71 3.37 -8.60
C LEU A 140 13.58 4.01 -7.21
N PRO A 141 13.16 5.29 -7.11
CA PRO A 141 13.00 5.95 -5.83
C PRO A 141 11.94 5.27 -4.95
N TYR A 142 12.21 5.19 -3.65
CA TYR A 142 11.20 4.85 -2.65
C TYR A 142 10.43 6.13 -2.26
N PRO A 143 9.09 6.15 -2.35
CA PRO A 143 8.31 7.34 -2.02
C PRO A 143 8.26 7.57 -0.51
N ASP A 144 8.08 8.83 -0.09
CA ASP A 144 7.98 9.19 1.33
C ASP A 144 6.78 8.55 2.06
N TYR A 145 5.77 8.11 1.31
CA TYR A 145 4.59 7.44 1.83
C TYR A 145 3.95 6.52 0.79
N GLY A 146 3.20 5.54 1.30
CA GLY A 146 2.46 4.58 0.49
C GLY A 146 3.33 3.40 0.02
N ASN A 147 2.74 2.22 0.02
CA ASN A 147 3.37 0.99 -0.47
C ASN A 147 2.75 0.50 -1.79
N TYR A 148 1.86 1.28 -2.40
CA TYR A 148 1.34 1.07 -3.75
C TYR A 148 1.51 2.34 -4.56
N SER A 149 2.18 2.29 -5.72
CA SER A 149 2.41 3.47 -6.57
C SER A 149 2.45 3.09 -8.05
N ASP A 150 2.07 4.04 -8.90
CA ASP A 150 2.27 3.97 -10.35
C ASP A 150 3.72 4.30 -10.70
N VAL A 151 4.32 3.53 -11.60
CA VAL A 151 5.65 3.74 -12.16
C VAL A 151 5.50 4.29 -13.57
N THR A 152 5.88 5.55 -13.74
CA THR A 152 5.78 6.28 -14.99
C THR A 152 7.12 6.29 -15.75
N GLY A 153 7.11 6.68 -17.01
CA GLY A 153 8.32 6.73 -17.84
C GLY A 153 8.77 5.37 -18.38
N THR A 154 9.97 5.33 -18.96
CA THR A 154 10.48 4.17 -19.72
C THR A 154 11.94 3.83 -19.40
N THR A 155 12.50 4.42 -18.34
CA THR A 155 13.90 4.19 -17.96
C THR A 155 14.07 2.76 -17.46
N THR A 156 15.13 2.08 -17.90
CA THR A 156 15.50 0.76 -17.36
C THR A 156 15.82 0.87 -15.87
N ILE A 157 15.22 -0.01 -15.07
CA ILE A 157 15.42 -0.10 -13.63
C ILE A 157 16.34 -1.29 -13.35
N THR A 158 17.39 -1.07 -12.58
CA THR A 158 18.34 -2.11 -12.17
C THR A 158 18.31 -2.39 -10.68
N SER A 159 17.83 -1.43 -9.88
CA SER A 159 17.73 -1.52 -8.43
C SER A 159 16.63 -0.58 -7.92
N PHE A 160 16.24 -0.72 -6.66
CA PHE A 160 15.29 0.17 -5.97
C PHE A 160 16.00 0.79 -4.77
N ASP A 161 15.69 2.04 -4.43
CA ASP A 161 16.20 2.65 -3.20
C ASP A 161 15.69 1.89 -1.96
N THR A 162 16.46 1.92 -0.87
CA THR A 162 16.05 1.27 0.38
C THR A 162 14.79 1.94 0.94
N SER A 163 13.88 1.15 1.50
CA SER A 163 12.75 1.71 2.27
C SER A 163 13.16 2.13 3.69
N GLY A 164 14.38 1.76 4.11
CA GLY A 164 14.87 1.91 5.48
C GLY A 164 14.49 0.76 6.41
N GLU A 165 13.66 -0.19 5.96
CA GLU A 165 13.13 -1.28 6.78
C GLU A 165 13.07 -2.60 5.99
N VAL A 166 14.07 -3.47 6.22
CA VAL A 166 14.09 -4.82 5.64
C VAL A 166 12.82 -5.58 6.02
N GLY A 167 12.18 -6.20 5.02
CA GLY A 167 10.87 -6.84 5.13
C GLY A 167 9.74 -6.01 4.50
N THR A 168 9.99 -4.75 4.15
CA THR A 168 8.99 -3.89 3.49
C THR A 168 8.46 -4.54 2.22
N VAL A 169 7.13 -4.60 2.10
CA VAL A 169 6.43 -5.08 0.90
C VAL A 169 5.85 -3.91 0.14
N ILE A 170 6.17 -3.80 -1.15
CA ILE A 170 5.63 -2.78 -2.05
C ILE A 170 4.96 -3.40 -3.26
N LYS A 171 3.99 -2.67 -3.81
CA LYS A 171 3.34 -2.92 -5.09
C LYS A 171 3.63 -1.80 -6.06
N ARG A 172 3.91 -2.16 -7.31
CA ARG A 172 4.18 -1.25 -8.41
C ARG A 172 3.29 -1.60 -9.57
N HIS A 173 2.52 -0.63 -10.04
CA HIS A 173 1.76 -0.69 -11.28
C HIS A 173 2.54 0.08 -12.34
N PHE A 174 2.74 -0.49 -13.53
CA PHE A 174 3.56 0.13 -14.58
C PHE A 174 2.67 0.78 -15.64
N ASP A 175 2.93 2.06 -15.95
CA ASP A 175 2.17 2.81 -16.97
C ASP A 175 2.72 2.64 -18.38
N GLY A 176 3.87 2.00 -18.52
CA GLY A 176 4.58 1.89 -19.79
C GLY A 176 5.60 0.76 -19.81
N ALA A 177 6.21 0.60 -20.99
CA ALA A 177 7.26 -0.38 -21.19
C ALA A 177 8.61 0.14 -20.71
N LEU A 178 9.21 -0.58 -19.76
CA LEU A 178 10.59 -0.46 -19.31
C LEU A 178 11.17 -1.86 -19.11
N ILE A 179 12.46 -1.93 -18.77
CA ILE A 179 13.11 -3.18 -18.41
C ILE A 179 13.43 -3.14 -16.92
N LEU A 180 12.93 -4.14 -16.19
CA LEU A 180 13.47 -4.53 -14.89
C LEU A 180 14.65 -5.46 -15.16
N THR A 181 15.85 -5.05 -14.77
CA THR A 181 17.07 -5.85 -14.96
C THR A 181 17.27 -6.75 -13.76
N HIS A 182 17.40 -8.05 -14.00
CA HIS A 182 17.65 -9.00 -12.93
C HIS A 182 19.10 -8.92 -12.45
N ASP A 183 19.26 -8.84 -11.13
CA ASP A 183 20.50 -9.14 -10.42
C ASP A 183 20.22 -10.22 -9.35
N ALA A 184 21.17 -11.14 -9.14
CA ALA A 184 20.97 -12.26 -8.21
C ALA A 184 21.06 -11.86 -6.73
N THR A 185 21.54 -10.65 -6.44
CA THR A 185 21.80 -10.12 -5.10
C THR A 185 21.07 -8.82 -4.80
N ASP A 186 20.82 -7.98 -5.80
CA ASP A 186 20.14 -6.68 -5.66
C ASP A 186 18.65 -6.80 -6.09
N LEU A 187 18.32 -6.59 -7.37
CA LEU A 187 16.96 -6.75 -7.91
C LEU A 187 16.69 -8.19 -8.39
N VAL A 188 16.24 -9.03 -7.47
CA VAL A 188 15.96 -10.45 -7.73
C VAL A 188 14.57 -10.60 -8.35
N LEU A 189 14.51 -10.91 -9.65
CA LEU A 189 13.26 -11.08 -10.39
C LEU A 189 12.80 -12.54 -10.44
N LEU A 190 11.49 -12.74 -10.62
CA LEU A 190 10.92 -14.06 -10.83
C LEU A 190 11.51 -14.71 -12.08
N GLY A 191 11.93 -15.97 -11.97
CA GLY A 191 12.54 -16.73 -13.08
C GLY A 191 13.99 -16.37 -13.41
N GLY A 192 14.62 -15.44 -12.68
CA GLY A 192 16.05 -15.13 -12.83
C GLY A 192 16.42 -14.49 -14.18
N ALA A 193 15.51 -13.75 -14.79
CA ALA A 193 15.71 -13.08 -16.07
C ALA A 193 15.12 -11.67 -16.04
N ASN A 194 15.60 -10.80 -16.93
CA ASN A 194 15.04 -9.46 -17.11
C ASN A 194 13.56 -9.55 -17.48
N ILE A 195 12.75 -8.65 -16.93
CA ILE A 195 11.34 -8.52 -17.26
C ILE A 195 11.16 -7.22 -18.05
N THR A 196 10.59 -7.32 -19.26
CA THR A 196 10.09 -6.15 -19.98
C THR A 196 8.65 -5.93 -19.56
N THR A 197 8.35 -4.78 -18.97
CA THR A 197 7.01 -4.42 -18.51
C THR A 197 6.15 -3.95 -19.69
N ALA A 198 4.84 -3.95 -19.50
CA ALA A 198 3.87 -3.25 -20.31
C ALA A 198 2.97 -2.36 -19.43
N ALA A 199 2.24 -1.46 -20.07
CA ALA A 199 1.22 -0.67 -19.38
C ALA A 199 0.15 -1.59 -18.76
N GLY A 200 -0.14 -1.42 -17.48
CA GLY A 200 -1.10 -2.23 -16.73
C GLY A 200 -0.49 -3.45 -16.03
N ASP A 201 0.82 -3.69 -16.16
CA ASP A 201 1.48 -4.76 -15.41
C ASP A 201 1.56 -4.38 -13.93
N GLU A 202 1.38 -5.36 -13.03
CA GLU A 202 1.54 -5.18 -11.59
C GLU A 202 2.60 -6.13 -11.03
N ALA A 203 3.44 -5.62 -10.13
CA ALA A 203 4.48 -6.40 -9.46
C ALA A 203 4.52 -6.13 -7.96
N GLU A 204 4.78 -7.17 -7.18
CA GLU A 204 5.00 -7.10 -5.74
C GLU A 204 6.45 -7.45 -5.41
N PHE A 205 7.08 -6.64 -4.57
CA PHE A 205 8.46 -6.78 -4.15
C PHE A 205 8.59 -6.74 -2.63
N VAL A 206 9.59 -7.45 -2.11
CA VAL A 206 9.98 -7.44 -0.69
C VAL A 206 11.44 -7.04 -0.58
N GLU A 207 11.76 -6.05 0.27
CA GLU A 207 13.13 -5.70 0.61
C GLU A 207 13.73 -6.83 1.48
N TYR A 208 14.56 -7.68 0.89
CA TYR A 208 15.12 -8.87 1.56
C TYR A 208 16.39 -8.55 2.35
N ALA A 209 17.14 -7.55 1.91
CA ALA A 209 18.24 -6.88 2.62
C ALA A 209 18.21 -5.40 2.24
N SER A 210 18.89 -4.52 2.99
CA SER A 210 18.76 -3.07 2.78
C SER A 210 19.18 -2.68 1.36
N GLY A 211 18.24 -2.14 0.59
CA GLY A 211 18.40 -1.80 -0.84
C GLY A 211 18.26 -2.98 -1.80
N ASP A 212 18.18 -4.22 -1.30
CA ASP A 212 18.10 -5.43 -2.12
C ASP A 212 16.66 -5.96 -2.13
N TRP A 213 16.05 -6.03 -3.32
CA TRP A 213 14.63 -6.29 -3.48
C TRP A 213 14.36 -7.58 -4.24
N ARG A 214 13.42 -8.38 -3.72
CA ARG A 214 12.94 -9.60 -4.39
C ARG A 214 11.53 -9.42 -4.89
N CYS A 215 11.33 -9.63 -6.19
CA CYS A 215 10.01 -9.78 -6.77
C CYS A 215 9.38 -11.09 -6.30
N VAL A 216 8.24 -11.01 -5.61
CA VAL A 216 7.50 -12.17 -5.09
C VAL A 216 6.25 -12.49 -5.91
N ASN A 217 5.75 -11.52 -6.66
CA ASN A 217 4.62 -11.69 -7.58
C ASN A 217 4.76 -10.74 -8.78
N TYR A 218 4.34 -11.20 -9.96
CA TYR A 218 4.25 -10.39 -11.16
C TYR A 218 3.04 -10.82 -11.98
N VAL A 219 2.15 -9.89 -12.26
CA VAL A 219 0.92 -10.10 -13.03
C VAL A 219 0.98 -9.23 -14.26
N ARG A 220 0.93 -9.86 -15.45
CA ARG A 220 0.83 -9.13 -16.70
C ARG A 220 -0.57 -8.56 -16.88
N ALA A 221 -0.66 -7.36 -17.43
CA ALA A 221 -1.88 -6.76 -17.91
C ALA A 221 -2.60 -7.74 -18.86
N GLY A 222 -3.89 -7.99 -18.64
CA GLY A 222 -4.69 -8.77 -19.57
C GLY A 222 -4.37 -10.27 -19.61
N LEU A 223 -3.85 -10.86 -18.53
CA LEU A 223 -3.99 -12.30 -18.35
C LEU A 223 -5.48 -12.65 -18.38
N VAL A 224 -5.92 -13.21 -19.50
CA VAL A 224 -7.19 -13.93 -19.65
C VAL A 224 -7.27 -14.92 -18.46
N PRO A 225 -8.44 -15.09 -17.80
CA PRO A 225 -8.55 -15.87 -16.57
C PRO A 225 -7.84 -17.23 -16.66
N LEU A 226 -7.49 -17.78 -15.50
CA LEU A 226 -6.90 -19.11 -15.25
C LEU A 226 -7.76 -20.29 -15.76
N VAL A 227 -8.29 -20.21 -16.97
CA VAL A 227 -8.40 -21.34 -17.87
C VAL A 227 -7.14 -21.25 -18.72
N ASP A 228 -6.15 -22.08 -18.39
CA ASP A 228 -5.21 -22.49 -19.42
C ASP A 228 -6.10 -23.00 -20.55
N ALA A 229 -6.19 -22.25 -21.64
CA ALA A 229 -6.85 -22.72 -22.83
C ALA A 229 -5.93 -23.78 -23.45
N GLN A 230 -5.73 -24.89 -22.73
CA GLN A 230 -5.66 -26.20 -23.36
C GLN A 230 -7.06 -26.51 -23.89
N THR A 231 -7.51 -25.68 -24.83
CA THR A 231 -8.50 -26.10 -25.80
C THR A 231 -7.88 -27.32 -26.45
N CYS A 232 -8.62 -28.43 -26.43
CA CYS A 232 -8.25 -29.62 -27.17
C CYS A 232 -7.82 -29.22 -28.59
N LYS A 233 -6.54 -29.45 -28.95
CA LYS A 233 -6.01 -29.04 -30.25
C LYS A 233 -6.57 -29.89 -31.41
N ALA A 234 -7.10 -31.07 -31.08
CA ALA A 234 -7.91 -31.91 -31.95
C ALA A 234 -8.71 -32.93 -31.11
N TRP A 235 -9.88 -33.36 -31.59
CA TRP A 235 -10.62 -34.52 -31.06
C TRP A 235 -11.51 -35.14 -32.15
N VAL A 236 -11.87 -36.41 -32.00
CA VAL A 236 -12.77 -37.12 -32.94
C VAL A 236 -13.65 -38.13 -32.21
N TYR A 237 -14.92 -38.21 -32.60
CA TYR A 237 -15.88 -39.25 -32.22
C TYR A 237 -16.28 -40.05 -33.46
N PHE A 238 -15.99 -41.35 -33.49
CA PHE A 238 -16.16 -42.21 -34.66
C PHE A 238 -16.61 -43.63 -34.29
N ASN A 239 -17.11 -44.39 -35.25
CA ASN A 239 -17.35 -45.83 -35.08
C ASN A 239 -16.06 -46.64 -35.30
N GLY A 240 -15.55 -47.28 -34.25
CA GLY A 240 -14.38 -48.18 -34.34
C GLY A 240 -14.69 -49.57 -34.88
N VAL A 241 -15.72 -49.74 -35.72
CA VAL A 241 -16.15 -51.03 -36.25
C VAL A 241 -16.64 -50.89 -37.70
N GLY A 242 -16.11 -51.72 -38.60
CA GLY A 242 -16.50 -51.73 -40.01
C GLY A 242 -15.93 -50.55 -40.79
N THR A 243 -16.69 -50.01 -41.76
CA THR A 243 -16.28 -48.79 -42.47
C THR A 243 -16.36 -47.59 -41.52
N VAL A 244 -15.23 -46.92 -41.31
CA VAL A 244 -15.12 -45.79 -40.38
C VAL A 244 -15.94 -44.60 -40.87
N SER A 245 -16.69 -44.01 -39.95
CA SER A 245 -17.58 -42.86 -40.08
C SER A 245 -17.34 -41.95 -38.88
N ILE A 246 -17.15 -40.66 -39.16
CA ILE A 246 -17.00 -39.62 -38.15
C ILE A 246 -18.38 -39.12 -37.77
N TYR A 247 -18.70 -39.13 -36.48
CA TYR A 247 -19.93 -38.58 -35.93
C TYR A 247 -19.78 -37.11 -35.58
N ASP A 248 -18.63 -36.74 -35.02
CA ASP A 248 -18.27 -35.35 -34.71
C ASP A 248 -16.75 -35.23 -34.53
N SER A 249 -16.20 -34.03 -34.75
CA SER A 249 -14.76 -33.80 -34.62
C SER A 249 -14.37 -32.32 -34.56
N TYR A 250 -13.17 -32.08 -34.05
CA TYR A 250 -12.48 -30.78 -34.15
C TYR A 250 -11.05 -30.99 -34.64
N ASN A 251 -10.67 -30.23 -35.66
CA ASN A 251 -9.35 -30.26 -36.31
C ASN A 251 -8.92 -31.65 -36.83
N VAL A 252 -9.86 -32.55 -37.15
CA VAL A 252 -9.60 -33.86 -37.75
C VAL A 252 -10.25 -33.89 -39.13
N ASP A 253 -9.43 -34.16 -40.16
CA ASP A 253 -9.85 -34.23 -41.56
C ASP A 253 -10.34 -35.64 -41.93
N SER A 254 -9.62 -36.67 -41.49
CA SER A 254 -10.01 -38.05 -41.75
C SER A 254 -9.49 -39.00 -40.68
N ILE A 255 -10.17 -40.13 -40.56
CA ILE A 255 -9.69 -41.29 -39.81
C ILE A 255 -9.75 -42.53 -40.70
N THR A 256 -8.66 -43.29 -40.73
CA THR A 256 -8.55 -44.52 -41.54
C THR A 256 -8.16 -45.69 -40.64
N ASP A 257 -8.90 -46.80 -40.73
CA ASP A 257 -8.51 -48.06 -40.11
C ASP A 257 -7.36 -48.67 -40.92
N VAL A 258 -6.18 -48.77 -40.31
CA VAL A 258 -4.97 -49.32 -40.95
C VAL A 258 -4.68 -50.74 -40.46
N ASN A 259 -5.28 -51.17 -39.35
CA ASN A 259 -5.22 -52.53 -38.81
C ASN A 259 -6.23 -52.67 -37.66
N THR A 260 -6.53 -53.90 -37.22
CA THR A 260 -7.47 -54.15 -36.11
C THR A 260 -7.16 -53.30 -34.87
N GLY A 261 -7.98 -52.28 -34.63
CA GLY A 261 -7.85 -51.35 -33.49
C GLY A 261 -6.78 -50.27 -33.64
N ILE A 262 -6.15 -50.13 -34.81
CA ILE A 262 -5.14 -49.12 -35.12
C ILE A 262 -5.71 -48.17 -36.18
N TYR A 263 -5.78 -46.89 -35.83
CA TYR A 263 -6.33 -45.86 -36.69
C TYR A 263 -5.29 -44.79 -36.98
N GLU A 264 -5.19 -44.41 -38.24
CA GLU A 264 -4.44 -43.23 -38.68
C GLU A 264 -5.37 -42.02 -38.69
N VAL A 265 -4.92 -40.90 -38.12
CA VAL A 265 -5.68 -39.66 -37.99
C VAL A 265 -4.96 -38.57 -38.76
N ASN A 266 -5.65 -37.96 -39.72
CA ASN A 266 -5.17 -36.78 -40.45
C ASN A 266 -5.83 -35.54 -39.86
N PHE A 267 -5.05 -34.51 -39.55
CA PHE A 267 -5.55 -33.26 -39.00
C PHE A 267 -5.91 -32.27 -40.12
N THR A 268 -6.95 -31.46 -39.91
CA THR A 268 -7.35 -30.41 -40.86
C THR A 268 -6.30 -29.29 -40.93
N ASN A 269 -5.70 -28.96 -39.77
CA ASN A 269 -4.58 -28.05 -39.65
C ASN A 269 -3.48 -28.73 -38.85
N ASP A 270 -2.24 -28.52 -39.28
CA ASP A 270 -1.06 -29.04 -38.59
C ASP A 270 -1.02 -28.55 -37.14
N LEU A 271 -0.76 -29.48 -36.22
CA LEU A 271 -0.54 -29.14 -34.82
C LEU A 271 0.82 -28.46 -34.70
N ALA A 272 0.85 -27.26 -34.10
CA ALA A 272 2.12 -26.61 -33.77
C ALA A 272 2.96 -27.52 -32.88
N ASN A 273 4.27 -27.57 -33.15
CA ASN A 273 5.23 -28.30 -32.32
C ASN A 273 5.07 -27.89 -30.84
N ALA A 274 5.06 -28.89 -29.96
CA ALA A 274 5.13 -28.67 -28.52
C ALA A 274 6.51 -28.14 -28.13
#